data_AF-E6YUT4-F1
#
_entry.id   AF-E6YUT4-F1
#
_cell.length_a   1.000
_cell.length_b   1.000
_cell.length_c   1.000
_cell.angle_alpha   90.00
_cell.angle_beta   90.00
_cell.angle_gamma   90.00
#
_symmetry.space_group_name_H-M   'P 1'
#
loop_
_entity.id
_entity.type
_entity.pdbx_description
1 polymer ?
#
loop_
_entity_poly.entity_id
_entity_poly.type
_entity_poly.pdbx_seq_one_letter_code
_entity_poly.pdbx_strand_id
1 'polypeptide(L)'
;MDDVNILNASATIGQQFATGVEGLVFESQTQLVYQRLMFDNILDGNDLEIDMNNPNRWLVRIGGRLNKTVTAEENARIISLYGKLNVIKTFADRNTIQVIDNFHLDPMGASVEGGVGINAQLSKKIGLYGDVSHQHKLQKAGISATSFSGGIRYRF
;
A
#
# COMPACT_ATOMS: atom_id res chain seq x y z
N MET A 1 -6.40 15.65 -21.79
CA MET A 1 -6.64 14.45 -20.95
C MET A 1 -7.20 15.04 -19.69
N ASP A 2 -8.51 15.28 -19.72
CA ASP A 2 -9.19 16.10 -18.73
C ASP A 2 -9.51 15.22 -17.52
N ASP A 3 -9.61 15.87 -16.35
CA ASP A 3 -9.42 15.36 -15.00
C ASP A 3 -9.92 13.93 -14.69
N VAL A 4 -9.01 13.07 -14.20
CA VAL A 4 -9.39 11.84 -13.48
C VAL A 4 -9.32 12.11 -11.99
N ASN A 5 -10.48 12.12 -11.34
CA ASN A 5 -10.56 12.33 -9.91
C ASN A 5 -10.52 10.98 -9.15
N ILE A 6 -9.70 10.90 -8.11
CA ILE A 6 -9.54 9.68 -7.30
C ILE A 6 -10.00 9.96 -5.88
N LEU A 7 -11.01 9.23 -5.42
CA LEU A 7 -11.41 9.20 -4.01
C LEU A 7 -10.83 7.94 -3.37
N ASN A 8 -10.07 8.10 -2.29
CA ASN A 8 -9.55 6.98 -1.49
C ASN A 8 -9.97 7.11 -0.01
N ALA A 9 -10.38 6.00 0.57
CA ALA A 9 -10.62 5.87 2.00
C ALA A 9 -9.96 4.59 2.51
N SER A 10 -9.43 4.59 3.73
CA SER A 10 -8.87 3.38 4.32
C SER A 10 -9.06 3.32 5.83
N ALA A 11 -9.19 2.11 6.34
CA ALA A 11 -9.21 1.80 7.76
C ALA A 11 -8.14 0.75 8.06
N THR A 12 -7.37 0.96 9.12
CA THR A 12 -6.27 0.07 9.51
C THR A 12 -6.38 -0.25 10.99
N ILE A 13 -6.18 -1.52 11.34
CA ILE A 13 -6.01 -1.99 12.71
C ILE A 13 -4.66 -2.70 12.84
N GLY A 14 -3.99 -2.53 13.98
CA GLY A 14 -2.72 -3.17 14.26
C GLY A 14 -2.54 -3.46 15.74
N GLN A 15 -1.77 -4.50 16.05
CA GLN A 15 -1.48 -4.95 17.41
C GLN A 15 -0.02 -5.36 17.51
N GLN A 16 0.66 -4.90 18.56
CA GLN A 16 2.04 -5.26 18.87
C GLN A 16 2.10 -6.42 19.87
N PHE A 17 3.07 -7.30 19.66
CA PHE A 17 3.36 -8.48 20.45
C PHE A 17 4.86 -8.53 20.75
N ALA A 18 5.20 -8.64 22.03
CA ALA A 18 6.58 -8.88 22.44
C ALA A 18 6.99 -10.30 22.02
N THR A 19 8.19 -10.44 21.46
CA THR A 19 8.71 -11.75 21.01
C THR A 19 9.55 -12.46 22.06
N GLY A 20 9.76 -11.84 23.23
CA GLY A 20 10.67 -12.32 24.28
C GLY A 20 12.15 -12.01 24.00
N VAL A 21 12.49 -11.56 22.80
CA VAL A 21 13.84 -11.09 22.45
C VAL A 21 13.91 -9.57 22.66
N GLU A 22 14.95 -9.11 23.37
CA GLU A 22 15.13 -7.69 23.68
C GLU A 22 15.11 -6.82 22.41
N GLY A 23 14.31 -5.76 22.44
CA GLY A 23 14.17 -4.83 21.32
C GLY A 23 13.50 -5.42 20.07
N LEU A 24 13.02 -6.66 20.09
CA LEU A 24 12.34 -7.31 18.95
C LEU A 24 10.82 -7.41 19.19
N VAL A 25 10.03 -6.74 18.36
CA VAL A 25 8.57 -6.68 18.47
C VAL A 25 7.94 -7.10 17.15
N PHE A 26 6.96 -7.99 17.22
CA PHE A 26 6.11 -8.32 16.09
C PHE A 26 4.86 -7.45 16.13
N GLU A 27 4.44 -6.89 14.99
CA GLU A 27 3.21 -6.13 14.87
C GLU A 27 2.37 -6.72 13.75
N SER A 28 1.21 -7.29 14.09
CA SER A 28 0.22 -7.71 13.10
C SER A 28 -0.57 -6.49 12.63
N GLN A 29 -0.90 -6.43 11.34
CA GLN A 29 -1.65 -5.33 10.75
C GLN A 29 -2.68 -5.85 9.75
N THR A 30 -3.87 -5.27 9.77
CA THR A 30 -4.91 -5.49 8.76
C THR A 30 -5.44 -4.14 8.30
N GLN A 31 -5.57 -3.97 6.99
CA GLN A 31 -6.02 -2.75 6.35
C GLN A 31 -7.08 -3.05 5.29
N LEU A 32 -8.16 -2.27 5.32
CA LEU A 32 -9.19 -2.21 4.29
C LEU A 32 -9.08 -0.86 3.57
N VAL A 33 -9.04 -0.89 2.24
CA VAL A 33 -8.96 0.30 1.39
C VAL A 33 -10.13 0.28 0.41
N TYR A 34 -10.81 1.41 0.29
CA TYR A 34 -11.80 1.70 -0.74
C TYR A 34 -11.24 2.76 -1.68
N GLN A 35 -11.32 2.52 -2.98
CA GLN A 35 -10.90 3.46 -4.01
C GLN A 35 -11.99 3.58 -5.08
N ARG A 36 -12.35 4.82 -5.43
CA ARG A 36 -13.25 5.13 -6.53
C ARG A 36 -12.53 6.02 -7.52
N LEU A 37 -12.52 5.60 -8.78
CA LEU A 37 -12.01 6.40 -9.90
C LEU A 37 -13.22 7.07 -10.56
N MET A 38 -13.16 8.38 -10.70
CA MET A 38 -14.17 9.19 -11.37
C MET A 38 -13.57 9.71 -12.67
N PHE A 39 -14.07 9.20 -13.79
CA PHE A 39 -13.68 9.58 -15.13
C PHE A 39 -14.76 10.47 -15.72
N ASP A 40 -14.35 11.57 -16.34
CA ASP A 40 -15.25 12.37 -17.18
C ASP A 40 -15.46 11.65 -18.53
N ASN A 41 -16.64 11.82 -19.15
CA ASN A 41 -16.93 11.21 -20.45
C ASN A 41 -15.98 11.76 -21.51
N ILE A 42 -15.26 10.85 -22.18
CA ILE A 42 -14.34 11.22 -23.27
C ILE A 42 -15.13 11.13 -24.58
N LEU A 43 -15.29 12.27 -25.25
CA LEU A 43 -15.75 12.33 -26.65
C LEU A 43 -14.52 12.32 -27.56
N ASP A 44 -14.36 11.25 -28.34
CA ASP A 44 -13.32 11.21 -29.38
C ASP A 44 -13.78 11.99 -30.63
N GLY A 45 -12.84 12.44 -31.47
CA GLY A 45 -13.09 13.25 -32.67
C GLY A 45 -13.95 12.60 -33.77
N ASN A 46 -14.37 11.35 -33.55
CA ASN A 46 -15.25 10.57 -34.42
C ASN A 46 -16.64 10.30 -33.81
N ASP A 47 -17.09 11.08 -32.83
CA ASP A 47 -18.41 10.97 -32.18
C ASP A 47 -18.63 9.65 -31.41
N LEU A 48 -17.53 9.04 -30.95
CA LEU A 48 -17.55 7.87 -30.08
C LEU A 48 -17.53 8.33 -28.62
N GLU A 49 -18.65 8.18 -27.91
CA GLU A 49 -18.74 8.42 -26.47
C GLU A 49 -18.24 7.18 -25.70
N ILE A 50 -17.14 7.34 -24.95
CA ILE A 50 -16.59 6.30 -24.10
C ILE A 50 -16.94 6.61 -22.64
N ASP A 51 -17.95 5.92 -22.09
CA ASP A 51 -18.25 5.94 -20.66
C ASP A 51 -17.42 4.87 -19.93
N MET A 52 -16.50 5.31 -19.07
CA MET A 52 -15.64 4.42 -18.27
C MET A 52 -16.31 3.91 -16.97
N ASN A 53 -17.58 4.24 -16.73
CA ASN A 53 -18.46 3.73 -15.66
C ASN A 53 -17.90 3.85 -14.22
N ASN A 54 -17.04 4.85 -13.97
CA ASN A 54 -16.57 5.26 -12.63
C ASN A 54 -16.26 4.10 -11.67
N PRO A 55 -15.26 3.24 -11.98
CA PRO A 55 -15.07 1.97 -11.31
C PRO A 55 -14.66 2.16 -9.85
N ASN A 56 -15.27 1.37 -8.97
CA ASN A 56 -14.91 1.28 -7.57
C ASN A 56 -14.10 -0.02 -7.31
N ARG A 57 -13.21 0.01 -6.32
CA ARG A 57 -12.35 -1.11 -5.95
C ARG A 57 -12.18 -1.16 -4.43
N TRP A 58 -12.27 -2.36 -3.89
CA TRP A 58 -11.93 -2.66 -2.50
C TRP A 58 -10.63 -3.44 -2.47
N LEU A 59 -9.79 -3.17 -1.48
CA LEU A 59 -8.54 -3.89 -1.26
C LEU A 59 -8.43 -4.25 0.22
N VAL A 60 -8.09 -5.49 0.49
CA VAL A 60 -7.74 -5.97 1.83
C VAL A 60 -6.26 -6.31 1.84
N ARG A 61 -5.54 -5.81 2.84
CA ARG A 61 -4.13 -6.10 3.11
C ARG A 61 -4.03 -6.66 4.53
N ILE A 62 -3.53 -7.89 4.65
CA ILE A 62 -3.33 -8.58 5.93
C ILE A 62 -1.87 -8.99 6.01
N GLY A 63 -1.22 -8.70 7.12
CA GLY A 63 0.16 -9.09 7.32
C GLY A 63 0.72 -8.63 8.63
N GLY A 64 2.02 -8.40 8.65
CA GLY A 64 2.70 -7.91 9.82
C GLY A 64 4.12 -7.47 9.54
N ARG A 65 4.71 -6.84 10.55
CA ARG A 65 6.09 -6.39 10.53
C ARG A 65 6.81 -6.83 11.80
N LEU A 66 8.05 -7.27 11.63
CA LEU A 66 8.96 -7.57 12.72
C LEU A 66 9.94 -6.41 12.84
N ASN A 67 9.99 -5.74 13.99
CA ASN A 67 10.84 -4.58 14.25
C ASN A 67 11.93 -4.95 15.25
N LYS A 68 13.19 -4.68 14.93
CA LYS A 68 14.34 -4.77 15.83
C LYS A 68 14.88 -3.37 16.10
N THR A 69 14.77 -2.92 17.34
CA THR A 69 15.33 -1.66 17.81
C THR A 69 16.67 -1.89 18.48
N VAL A 70 17.63 -1.04 18.15
CA VAL A 70 18.97 -1.00 18.71
C VAL A 70 19.24 0.42 19.17
N THR A 71 19.67 0.57 20.43
CA THR A 71 20.04 1.85 21.03
C THR A 71 21.55 1.97 21.00
N ALA A 72 22.09 3.05 20.42
CA ALA A 72 23.52 3.34 20.48
C ALA A 72 23.83 4.20 21.72
N GLU A 73 24.71 3.70 22.59
CA GLU A 73 24.99 4.28 23.91
C GLU A 73 25.55 5.71 23.87
N GLU A 74 26.27 6.11 22.82
CA GLU A 74 27.02 7.38 22.86
C GLU A 74 26.19 8.65 22.65
N ASN A 75 24.95 8.60 22.14
CA ASN A 75 24.26 9.85 21.73
C ASN A 75 22.71 9.81 21.71
N ALA A 76 22.07 8.89 22.45
CA ALA A 76 20.60 8.70 22.41
C ALA A 76 20.04 8.49 20.98
N ARG A 77 20.86 7.91 20.09
CA ARG A 77 20.46 7.54 18.73
C ARG A 77 19.76 6.20 18.79
N ILE A 78 18.54 6.16 18.26
CA ILE A 78 17.71 4.95 18.22
C ILE A 78 17.57 4.55 16.77
N ILE A 79 17.96 3.31 16.45
CA ILE A 79 17.81 2.74 15.11
C ILE A 79 16.87 1.55 15.20
N SER A 80 15.83 1.55 14.39
CA SER A 80 14.88 0.45 14.28
C SER A 80 14.88 -0.08 12.85
N LEU A 81 15.25 -1.34 12.69
CA LEU A 81 15.16 -2.08 11.43
C LEU A 81 13.87 -2.89 11.45
N TYR A 82 13.20 -3.01 10.32
CA TYR A 82 12.02 -3.86 10.22
C TYR A 82 11.94 -4.64 8.92
N GLY A 83 11.35 -5.83 9.00
CA GLY A 83 10.90 -6.61 7.85
C GLY A 83 9.39 -6.71 7.86
N LYS A 84 8.74 -6.60 6.70
CA LYS A 84 7.29 -6.70 6.54
C LYS A 84 6.93 -7.78 5.53
N LEU A 85 5.82 -8.46 5.79
CA LEU A 85 5.21 -9.42 4.88
C LEU A 85 3.69 -9.23 4.91
N ASN A 86 3.09 -9.02 3.75
CA ASN A 86 1.66 -8.79 3.60
C ASN A 86 1.09 -9.64 2.47
N VAL A 87 -0.14 -10.10 2.65
CA VAL A 87 -1.00 -10.62 1.59
C VAL A 87 -2.01 -9.55 1.24
N ILE A 88 -2.14 -9.27 -0.06
CA ILE A 88 -3.02 -8.24 -0.58
C ILE A 88 -4.00 -8.90 -1.54
N LYS A 89 -5.29 -8.62 -1.38
CA LYS A 89 -6.34 -9.07 -2.30
C LYS A 89 -7.24 -7.91 -2.67
N THR A 90 -7.48 -7.75 -3.96
CA THR A 90 -8.39 -6.74 -4.49
C THR A 90 -9.70 -7.39 -4.90
N PHE A 91 -10.79 -6.70 -4.60
CA PHE A 91 -12.14 -7.05 -4.98
C PHE A 91 -12.67 -5.89 -5.83
N ALA A 92 -12.96 -6.15 -7.10
CA ALA A 92 -13.68 -5.20 -7.93
C ALA A 92 -15.17 -5.52 -7.81
N ASP A 93 -16.00 -4.49 -7.64
CA ASP A 93 -17.44 -4.66 -7.76
C ASP A 93 -17.78 -4.92 -9.23
N ARG A 94 -18.74 -5.82 -9.51
CA ARG A 94 -19.01 -6.37 -10.85
C ARG A 94 -19.69 -5.40 -11.82
N ASN A 95 -19.33 -4.12 -11.80
CA ASN A 95 -19.81 -3.18 -12.80
C ASN A 95 -18.96 -3.28 -14.06
N THR A 96 -19.46 -4.06 -15.03
CA THR A 96 -19.04 -4.11 -16.43
C THR A 96 -18.77 -2.70 -16.95
N ILE A 97 -17.60 -2.47 -17.53
CA ILE A 97 -17.41 -1.31 -18.41
C ILE A 97 -18.13 -1.70 -19.71
N GLN A 98 -19.24 -1.03 -20.05
CA GLN A 98 -19.93 -1.24 -21.33
C GLN A 98 -19.22 -0.45 -22.42
N VAL A 99 -18.21 -1.05 -23.06
CA VAL A 99 -17.64 -0.51 -24.31
C VAL A 99 -18.06 -1.44 -25.44
N ILE A 100 -19.33 -1.41 -25.84
CA ILE A 100 -19.91 -2.11 -27.01
C ILE A 100 -19.77 -3.65 -27.02
N ASP A 101 -18.90 -4.21 -26.19
CA ASP A 101 -18.69 -5.60 -25.82
C ASP A 101 -18.36 -5.65 -24.31
N ASN A 102 -18.98 -6.59 -23.59
CA ASN A 102 -18.87 -6.72 -22.14
C ASN A 102 -17.45 -7.14 -21.69
N PHE A 103 -16.53 -6.18 -21.58
CA PHE A 103 -15.22 -6.42 -20.97
C PHE A 103 -15.38 -6.57 -19.45
N HIS A 104 -15.24 -7.81 -18.99
CA HIS A 104 -15.13 -8.12 -17.58
C HIS A 104 -13.73 -7.71 -17.13
N LEU A 105 -13.62 -6.64 -16.32
CA LEU A 105 -12.38 -6.33 -15.61
C LEU A 105 -12.05 -7.53 -14.71
N ASP A 106 -11.08 -8.34 -15.13
CA ASP A 106 -10.60 -9.47 -14.35
C ASP A 106 -10.15 -8.92 -12.98
N PRO A 107 -10.76 -9.35 -11.85
CA PRO A 107 -10.43 -8.81 -10.54
C PRO A 107 -8.92 -8.90 -10.33
N MET A 108 -8.28 -7.76 -10.04
CA MET A 108 -6.85 -7.73 -9.76
C MET A 108 -6.58 -8.75 -8.64
N GLY A 109 -5.87 -9.83 -8.98
CA GLY A 109 -5.75 -11.00 -8.12
C GLY A 109 -5.10 -10.72 -6.76
N ALA A 110 -4.98 -11.77 -5.97
CA ALA A 110 -4.16 -11.76 -4.77
C ALA A 110 -2.66 -11.60 -5.12
N SER A 111 -1.92 -11.01 -4.19
CA SER A 111 -0.48 -10.78 -4.29
C SER A 111 0.16 -10.85 -2.91
N VAL A 112 1.46 -11.07 -2.88
CA VAL A 112 2.27 -11.03 -1.66
C VAL A 112 3.23 -9.87 -1.77
N GLU A 113 3.33 -9.06 -0.72
CA GLU A 113 4.28 -7.98 -0.58
C GLU A 113 5.29 -8.33 0.52
N GLY A 114 6.57 -8.36 0.15
CA GLY A 114 7.67 -8.46 1.09
C GLY A 114 8.49 -7.18 1.08
N GLY A 115 9.04 -6.76 2.22
CA GLY A 115 9.88 -5.57 2.26
C GLY A 115 10.69 -5.44 3.53
N VAL A 116 11.61 -4.49 3.49
CA VAL A 116 12.45 -4.11 4.62
C VAL A 116 12.54 -2.60 4.71
N GLY A 117 12.72 -2.10 5.92
CA GLY A 117 12.91 -0.68 6.14
C GLY A 117 13.73 -0.38 7.38
N ILE A 118 14.15 0.88 7.47
CA ILE A 118 14.94 1.43 8.55
C ILE A 118 14.30 2.73 9.01
N ASN A 119 14.23 2.91 10.32
CA ASN A 119 13.90 4.16 10.99
C ASN A 119 15.08 4.53 11.87
N ALA A 120 15.65 5.72 11.69
CA ALA A 120 16.79 6.19 12.48
C ALA A 120 16.47 7.55 13.10
N GLN A 121 16.49 7.61 14.43
CA GLN A 121 16.45 8.86 15.16
C GLN A 121 17.88 9.36 15.36
N LEU A 122 18.29 10.33 14.53
CA LEU A 122 19.65 10.88 14.55
C LEU A 122 19.87 11.84 15.72
N SER A 123 18.81 12.51 16.17
CA SER A 123 18.80 13.42 17.31
C SER A 123 17.41 13.46 17.93
N LYS A 124 17.26 14.15 19.08
CA LYS A 124 15.93 14.34 19.71
C LYS A 124 14.90 15.00 18.78
N LYS A 125 15.35 15.75 17.77
CA LYS A 125 14.50 16.50 16.85
C LYS A 125 14.39 15.90 15.45
N ILE A 126 15.39 15.15 14.99
CA ILE A 126 15.47 14.67 13.60
C ILE A 126 15.37 13.14 13.55
N GLY A 127 14.39 12.66 12.79
CA GLY A 127 14.26 11.26 12.40
C GLY A 127 14.30 11.09 10.88
N LEU A 128 14.86 9.98 10.43
CA LEU A 128 14.87 9.54 9.04
C LEU A 128 14.16 8.19 8.92
N TYR A 129 13.51 7.96 7.79
CA TYR A 129 13.00 6.63 7.45
C TYR A 129 13.29 6.30 5.98
N GLY A 130 13.47 5.00 5.72
CA GLY A 130 13.58 4.43 4.40
C GLY A 130 12.90 3.06 4.36
N ASP A 131 12.27 2.73 3.23
CA ASP A 131 11.55 1.48 3.01
C ASP A 131 11.68 1.04 1.55
N VAL A 132 11.89 -0.26 1.36
CA VAL A 132 11.81 -0.91 0.06
C VAL A 132 10.89 -2.11 0.18
N SER A 133 9.97 -2.25 -0.77
CA SER A 133 9.12 -3.44 -0.88
C SER A 133 8.95 -3.89 -2.31
N HIS A 134 8.75 -5.20 -2.45
CA HIS A 134 8.38 -5.85 -3.69
C HIS A 134 7.05 -6.58 -3.49
N GLN A 135 6.08 -6.26 -4.33
CA GLN A 135 4.82 -6.95 -4.45
C GLN A 135 4.88 -7.88 -5.66
N HIS A 136 4.48 -9.13 -5.47
CA HIS A 136 4.42 -10.15 -6.50
C HIS A 136 3.01 -10.72 -6.63
N LYS A 137 2.46 -10.73 -7.85
CA LYS A 137 1.16 -11.32 -8.14
C LYS A 137 1.15 -12.84 -7.95
N LEU A 138 0.08 -13.39 -7.41
CA LEU A 138 -0.10 -14.84 -7.24
C LEU A 138 -0.91 -15.49 -8.38
N GLN A 139 -1.66 -14.69 -9.15
CA GLN A 139 -2.42 -15.16 -10.31
C GLN A 139 -1.90 -14.54 -11.62
N LYS A 140 -2.36 -15.07 -12.76
CA LYS A 140 -2.00 -14.56 -14.09
C LYS A 140 -2.31 -13.05 -14.22
N ALA A 141 -3.50 -12.65 -13.75
CA ALA A 141 -3.89 -11.26 -13.55
C ALA A 141 -3.53 -10.77 -12.14
N GLY A 142 -2.90 -9.60 -12.04
CA GLY A 142 -2.47 -9.03 -10.75
C GLY A 142 -1.33 -8.01 -10.91
N ILE A 143 -0.92 -7.43 -9.79
CA ILE A 143 0.13 -6.39 -9.75
C ILE A 143 1.44 -7.02 -9.27
N SER A 144 2.51 -6.81 -10.05
CA SER A 144 3.87 -6.94 -9.55
C SER A 144 4.55 -5.58 -9.63
N ALA A 145 5.05 -5.08 -8.50
CA ALA A 145 5.62 -3.75 -8.42
C ALA A 145 6.71 -3.71 -7.35
N THR A 146 7.74 -2.91 -7.59
CA THR A 146 8.74 -2.57 -6.57
C THR A 146 8.55 -1.13 -6.18
N SER A 147 8.48 -0.86 -4.88
CA SER A 147 8.32 0.49 -4.32
C SER A 147 9.51 0.84 -3.45
N PHE A 148 9.97 2.09 -3.58
CA PHE A 148 10.99 2.68 -2.73
C PHE A 148 10.41 3.95 -2.11
N SER A 149 10.58 4.13 -0.81
CA SER A 149 10.15 5.35 -0.12
C SER A 149 11.16 5.77 0.93
N GLY A 150 11.22 7.07 1.19
CA GLY A 150 12.06 7.62 2.24
C GLY A 150 11.60 9.02 2.61
N GLY A 151 11.96 9.45 3.82
CA GLY A 151 11.57 10.78 4.30
C GLY A 151 12.22 11.17 5.61
N ILE A 152 11.97 12.43 5.98
CA ILE A 152 12.56 13.11 7.13
C ILE A 152 11.43 13.60 8.03
N ARG A 153 11.57 13.41 9.34
CA ARG A 153 10.64 13.90 10.35
C ARG A 153 11.37 14.84 11.30
N TYR A 154 10.85 16.06 11.42
CA TYR A 154 11.30 17.04 12.41
C TYR A 154 10.26 17.18 13.54
N ARG A 155 10.70 17.13 14.79
CA ARG A 155 9.85 17.35 15.98
C ARG A 155 10.20 18.70 16.60
N PHE A 156 9.18 19.57 16.70
CA PHE A 156 9.24 20.86 17.39
C PHE A 156 9.09 20.69 18.89
#